data_AF-A0A419H0N1-F1
#
_entry.id   AF-A0A419H0N1-F1
#
_cell.length_a   1.000
_cell.length_b   1.000
_cell.length_c   1.000
_cell.angle_alpha   90.00
_cell.angle_beta   90.00
_cell.angle_gamma   90.00
#
_symmetry.space_group_name_H-M   'P 1'
#
loop_
_entity.id
_entity.type
_entity.pdbx_description
1 polymer ?
#
loop_
_entity_poly.entity_id
_entity_poly.type
_entity_poly.pdbx_seq_one_letter_code
_entity_poly.pdbx_strand_id
1 'polypeptide(L)'
;MEINIKSFKTNWDHFRKEVIELDNHTCVKCGRTVSDEVVLQVHHKKYIAGKLPWDYSYSDCETLCKGCHAELHGKIPPKSGWTLHYYDDFGDISEKCDYCGTDIRYVFYISHPSWEPLGVGTICCDDLTSTTYASELKKGLESYSRRLKCFIESPKWNNCDNAWFIIQKKYFIGIELSKGEYQLIVNSVKGKLRFKSLNEAKTKVFNLLSDGSLENCFKKINRA
;
A
#
# COMPACT_ATOMS: atom_id res chain seq x y z
N MET A 1 -27.55 26.68 39.68
CA MET A 1 -26.26 27.05 40.32
C MET A 1 -25.41 27.66 39.23
N GLU A 2 -25.20 28.97 39.24
CA GLU A 2 -24.39 29.65 38.22
C GLU A 2 -22.91 29.35 38.49
N ILE A 3 -22.25 28.71 37.52
CA ILE A 3 -20.82 28.43 37.63
C ILE A 3 -20.07 29.71 37.24
N ASN A 4 -19.30 30.26 38.18
CA ASN A 4 -18.42 31.40 37.91
C ASN A 4 -17.31 30.95 36.91
N ILE A 5 -17.32 31.52 35.70
CA ILE A 5 -16.43 31.17 34.58
C ILE A 5 -14.94 31.27 34.98
N LYS A 6 -14.57 32.23 35.82
CA LYS A 6 -13.19 32.40 36.29
C LYS A 6 -12.75 31.23 37.17
N SER A 7 -13.62 30.78 38.08
CA SER A 7 -13.37 29.61 38.94
C SER A 7 -13.33 28.30 38.14
N PHE A 8 -14.18 28.17 37.12
CA PHE A 8 -14.20 26.99 36.24
C PHE A 8 -12.85 26.79 35.55
N LYS A 9 -12.32 27.86 34.94
CA LYS A 9 -11.03 27.82 34.26
C LYS A 9 -9.90 27.47 35.21
N THR A 10 -9.86 28.09 36.40
CA THR A 10 -8.81 27.83 37.40
C THR A 10 -8.82 26.38 37.89
N ASN A 11 -10.00 25.82 38.19
CA ASN A 11 -10.12 24.43 38.66
C ASN A 11 -9.69 23.43 37.58
N TRP A 12 -10.14 23.65 36.35
CA TRP A 12 -9.72 22.81 35.22
C TRP A 12 -8.21 22.91 34.96
N ASP A 13 -7.65 24.11 34.97
CA ASP A 13 -6.23 24.33 34.71
C ASP A 13 -5.34 23.65 35.79
N HIS A 14 -5.80 23.64 37.05
CA HIS A 14 -5.10 22.94 38.13
C HIS A 14 -5.15 21.42 37.95
N PHE A 15 -6.36 20.86 37.85
CA PHE A 15 -6.57 19.42 37.65
C PHE A 15 -5.84 18.90 36.41
N ARG A 16 -5.88 19.66 35.31
CA ARG A 16 -5.18 19.33 34.07
C ARG A 16 -3.67 19.21 34.29
N LYS A 17 -3.07 20.11 35.07
CA LYS A 17 -1.62 20.05 35.38
C LYS A 17 -1.30 18.82 36.20
N GLU A 18 -2.08 18.53 37.24
CA GLU A 18 -1.85 17.37 38.11
C GLU A 18 -1.89 16.05 37.33
N VAL A 19 -2.88 15.85 36.44
CA VAL A 19 -2.93 14.64 35.60
C VAL A 19 -1.72 14.54 34.67
N ILE A 20 -1.32 15.64 34.04
CA ILE A 20 -0.15 15.66 33.14
C ILE A 20 1.15 15.40 33.92
N GLU A 21 1.27 15.92 35.14
CA GLU A 21 2.41 15.67 36.02
C GLU A 21 2.48 14.20 36.44
N LEU A 22 1.34 13.58 36.77
CA LEU A 22 1.25 12.15 37.13
C LEU A 22 1.66 11.22 35.97
N ASP A 23 1.34 11.60 34.73
CA ASP A 23 1.77 10.88 33.52
C ASP A 23 3.15 11.33 33.01
N ASN A 24 3.94 11.99 33.86
CA ASN A 24 5.30 12.43 33.57
C ASN A 24 5.43 13.27 32.29
N HIS A 25 4.49 14.18 32.06
CA HIS A 25 4.44 15.06 30.90
C HIS A 25 4.53 14.32 29.55
N THR A 26 3.95 13.12 29.50
CA THR A 26 4.08 12.21 28.36
C THR A 26 2.72 11.71 27.91
N CYS A 27 2.49 11.66 26.59
CA CYS A 27 1.33 10.99 26.04
C CYS A 27 1.39 9.49 26.32
N VAL A 28 0.46 8.96 27.11
CA VAL A 28 0.47 7.54 27.54
C VAL A 28 0.33 6.55 26.38
N LYS A 29 -0.22 6.99 25.24
CA LYS A 29 -0.42 6.14 24.05
C LYS A 29 0.78 6.10 23.11
N CYS A 30 1.49 7.22 22.90
CA CYS A 30 2.53 7.32 21.86
C CYS A 30 3.90 7.74 22.38
N GLY A 31 4.04 8.01 23.68
CA GLY A 31 5.31 8.40 24.30
C GLY A 31 5.79 9.83 23.98
N ARG A 32 5.11 10.56 23.09
CA ARG A 32 5.50 11.94 22.75
C ARG A 32 5.27 12.91 23.91
N THR A 33 6.18 13.86 24.05
CA THR A 33 6.17 14.91 25.07
C THR A 33 6.11 16.30 24.41
N VAL A 34 6.08 17.37 25.21
CA VAL A 34 6.12 18.74 24.68
C VAL A 34 7.36 19.06 23.85
N SER A 35 8.48 18.33 24.03
CA SER A 35 9.68 18.51 23.19
C SER A 35 9.49 18.02 21.76
N ASP A 36 8.52 17.14 21.53
CA ASP A 36 8.12 16.67 20.20
C ASP A 36 7.07 17.60 19.54
N GLU A 37 6.97 18.83 20.05
CA GLU A 37 6.05 19.88 19.57
C GLU A 37 4.57 19.47 19.61
N VAL A 38 4.20 18.54 20.50
CA VAL A 38 2.80 18.14 20.69
C VAL A 38 2.13 18.87 21.85
N VAL A 39 0.83 19.13 21.70
CA VAL A 39 -0.02 19.63 22.79
C VAL A 39 -0.60 18.45 23.56
N LEU A 40 -0.29 18.37 24.85
CA LEU A 40 -0.87 17.39 25.77
C LEU A 40 -2.23 17.84 26.30
N GLN A 41 -3.15 16.89 26.46
CA GLN A 41 -4.52 17.09 26.91
C GLN A 41 -4.91 15.95 27.85
N VAL A 42 -5.81 16.24 28.78
CA VAL A 42 -6.43 15.21 29.62
C VAL A 42 -7.60 14.61 28.86
N HIS A 43 -7.62 13.29 28.76
CA HIS A 43 -8.72 12.50 28.27
C HIS A 43 -9.46 11.85 29.46
N HIS A 44 -10.79 11.98 29.49
CA HIS A 44 -11.65 11.27 30.44
C HIS A 44 -12.07 9.93 29.84
N LYS A 45 -11.67 8.81 30.48
CA LYS A 45 -11.94 7.44 29.98
C LYS A 45 -13.43 7.08 29.98
N LYS A 46 -14.22 7.80 30.77
CA LYS A 46 -15.68 7.65 30.88
C LYS A 46 -16.31 8.99 31.21
N TYR A 47 -17.55 9.20 30.80
CA TYR A 47 -18.35 10.37 31.16
C TYR A 47 -19.39 9.98 32.21
N ILE A 48 -19.37 10.63 33.37
CA ILE A 48 -20.36 10.48 34.46
C ILE A 48 -21.26 11.72 34.47
N ALA A 49 -22.57 11.50 34.40
CA ALA A 49 -23.56 12.59 34.42
C ALA A 49 -23.46 13.43 35.71
N GLY A 50 -23.54 14.76 35.56
CA GLY A 50 -23.50 15.71 36.67
C GLY A 50 -22.10 15.96 37.27
N LYS A 51 -21.07 15.27 36.78
CA LYS A 51 -19.70 15.40 37.29
C LYS A 51 -18.94 16.50 36.55
N LEU A 52 -18.27 17.40 37.28
CA LEU A 52 -17.44 18.44 36.66
C LEU A 52 -16.14 17.82 36.12
N PRO A 53 -15.50 18.44 35.09
CA PRO A 53 -14.30 17.87 34.46
C PRO A 53 -13.11 17.60 35.40
N TRP A 54 -13.00 18.33 36.51
CA TRP A 54 -11.95 18.17 37.52
C TRP A 54 -12.36 17.31 38.73
N ASP A 55 -13.63 16.88 38.82
CA ASP A 55 -14.08 16.03 39.92
C ASP A 55 -13.76 14.54 39.66
N TYR A 56 -13.22 14.21 38.48
CA TYR A 56 -12.85 12.85 38.09
C TYR A 56 -11.67 12.34 38.92
N SER A 57 -11.67 11.04 39.23
CA SER A 57 -10.50 10.43 39.82
C SER A 57 -9.37 10.42 38.79
N TYR A 58 -8.12 10.59 39.22
CA TYR A 58 -6.98 10.50 38.31
C TYR A 58 -6.90 9.17 37.56
N SER A 59 -7.37 8.07 38.14
CA SER A 59 -7.43 6.77 37.47
C SER A 59 -8.40 6.73 36.27
N ASP A 60 -9.42 7.60 36.29
CA ASP A 60 -10.40 7.79 35.22
C ASP A 60 -9.94 8.78 34.15
N CYS A 61 -8.73 9.31 34.29
CA CYS A 61 -8.09 10.24 33.37
C CYS A 61 -6.80 9.65 32.81
N GLU A 62 -6.36 10.20 31.70
CA GLU A 62 -5.03 9.95 31.13
C GLU A 62 -4.57 11.13 30.26
N THR A 63 -3.26 11.29 30.14
CA THR A 63 -2.64 12.30 29.31
C THR A 63 -2.43 11.79 27.89
N LEU A 64 -3.10 12.42 26.92
CA LEU A 64 -2.93 12.14 25.49
C LEU A 64 -2.44 13.39 24.76
N CYS A 65 -1.62 13.21 23.72
CA CYS A 65 -1.38 14.29 22.76
C CYS A 65 -2.67 14.56 21.95
N LYS A 66 -2.85 15.79 21.47
CA LYS A 66 -4.01 16.21 20.66
C LYS A 66 -4.35 15.24 19.53
N GLY A 67 -3.33 14.65 18.88
CA GLY A 67 -3.52 13.64 17.83
C GLY A 67 -4.13 12.34 18.36
N CYS A 68 -3.50 11.72 19.35
CA CYS A 68 -4.01 10.48 19.96
C CYS A 68 -5.40 10.66 20.59
N HIS A 69 -5.67 11.84 21.16
CA HIS A 69 -6.97 12.17 21.71
C HIS A 69 -8.05 12.28 20.61
N ALA A 70 -7.74 12.93 19.48
CA ALA A 70 -8.64 12.99 18.34
C ALA A 70 -8.89 11.59 17.73
N GLU A 71 -7.85 10.76 17.62
CA GLU A 71 -7.93 9.38 17.15
C GLU A 71 -8.86 8.54 18.02
N LEU A 72 -8.70 8.62 19.34
CA LEU A 72 -9.52 7.89 20.30
C LEU A 72 -11.02 8.28 20.22
N HIS A 73 -11.29 9.54 19.89
CA HIS A 73 -12.65 10.03 19.66
C HIS A 73 -13.16 9.82 18.22
N GLY A 74 -12.44 9.07 17.39
CA GLY A 74 -12.87 8.78 16.03
C GLY A 74 -12.87 10.02 15.12
N LYS A 75 -12.08 11.05 15.44
CA LYS A 75 -12.01 12.30 14.64
C LYS A 75 -10.95 12.26 13.54
N ILE A 76 -9.95 11.39 13.68
CA ILE A 76 -8.89 11.16 12.70
C ILE A 76 -8.57 9.66 12.64
N PRO A 77 -8.09 9.15 11.48
CA PRO A 77 -7.73 7.74 11.33
C PRO A 77 -6.62 7.30 12.30
N PRO A 78 -6.66 6.04 12.77
CA PRO A 78 -5.56 5.43 13.52
C PRO A 78 -4.24 5.45 12.75
N LYS A 79 -3.13 5.63 13.47
CA LYS A 79 -1.79 5.67 12.85
C LYS A 79 -1.16 4.30 12.58
N SER A 80 -1.72 3.23 13.13
CA SER A 80 -1.22 1.86 13.01
C SER A 80 -2.35 0.86 13.25
N GLY A 81 -2.05 -0.43 13.13
CA GLY A 81 -3.03 -1.51 13.35
C GLY A 81 -3.91 -1.81 12.14
N TRP A 82 -3.54 -1.31 10.96
CA TRP A 82 -4.27 -1.56 9.73
C TRP A 82 -3.90 -2.91 9.13
N THR A 83 -4.87 -3.55 8.49
CA THR A 83 -4.70 -4.81 7.75
C THR A 83 -4.86 -4.55 6.27
N LEU A 84 -3.87 -4.98 5.47
CA LEU A 84 -3.95 -4.99 4.01
C LEU A 84 -4.75 -6.19 3.51
N HIS A 85 -5.68 -5.96 2.58
CA HIS A 85 -6.49 -7.03 1.97
C HIS A 85 -6.08 -7.32 0.54
N TYR A 86 -6.02 -6.30 -0.31
CA TYR A 86 -5.64 -6.43 -1.71
C TYR A 86 -5.18 -5.08 -2.28
N TYR A 87 -4.75 -5.09 -3.54
CA TYR A 87 -4.26 -3.92 -4.24
C TYR A 87 -4.81 -3.91 -5.68
N ASP A 88 -4.90 -2.72 -6.26
CA ASP A 88 -5.22 -2.49 -7.66
C ASP A 88 -4.18 -1.58 -8.33
N ASP A 89 -4.00 -1.78 -9.64
CA ASP A 89 -3.18 -0.93 -10.52
C ASP A 89 -4.06 -0.35 -11.63
N PHE A 90 -4.36 0.95 -11.53
CA PHE A 90 -5.18 1.65 -12.52
C PHE A 90 -4.42 1.97 -13.82
N GLY A 91 -3.11 1.71 -13.87
CA GLY A 91 -2.27 1.95 -15.05
C GLY A 91 -1.80 3.39 -15.19
N ASP A 92 -2.51 4.36 -14.62
CA ASP A 92 -2.17 5.78 -14.56
C ASP A 92 -2.33 6.38 -13.15
N ILE A 93 -1.92 7.64 -12.98
CA ILE A 93 -2.06 8.37 -11.71
C ILE A 93 -3.42 9.07 -11.73
N SER A 94 -4.46 8.35 -11.35
CA SER A 94 -5.87 8.80 -11.42
C SER A 94 -6.58 8.83 -10.07
N GLU A 95 -6.08 8.07 -9.09
CA GLU A 95 -6.74 7.92 -7.79
C GLU A 95 -6.10 8.82 -6.73
N LYS A 96 -6.84 9.18 -5.69
CA LYS A 96 -6.32 9.92 -4.53
C LYS A 96 -6.16 9.00 -3.34
N CYS A 97 -5.04 9.11 -2.63
CA CYS A 97 -4.83 8.42 -1.37
C CYS A 97 -5.80 8.98 -0.31
N ASP A 98 -6.65 8.12 0.26
CA ASP A 98 -7.65 8.54 1.26
C ASP A 98 -7.02 9.06 2.57
N TYR A 99 -5.76 8.69 2.85
CA TYR A 99 -5.06 9.10 4.06
C TYR A 99 -4.33 10.45 3.92
N CYS A 100 -3.59 10.65 2.82
CA CYS A 100 -2.75 11.85 2.64
C CYS A 100 -3.17 12.76 1.48
N GLY A 101 -4.14 12.36 0.65
CA GLY A 101 -4.65 13.12 -0.49
C GLY A 101 -3.73 13.17 -1.72
N THR A 102 -2.58 12.47 -1.68
CA THR A 102 -1.63 12.41 -2.81
C THR A 102 -2.24 11.61 -3.96
N ASP A 103 -2.03 12.04 -5.20
CA ASP A 103 -2.45 11.28 -6.38
C ASP A 103 -1.57 10.02 -6.56
N ILE A 104 -2.20 8.88 -6.78
CA ILE A 104 -1.62 7.55 -6.77
C ILE A 104 -2.10 6.71 -7.96
N ARG A 105 -1.22 5.81 -8.41
CA ARG A 105 -1.52 4.79 -9.43
C ARG A 105 -1.89 3.44 -8.82
N TYR A 106 -1.12 3.05 -7.81
CA TYR A 106 -1.32 1.80 -7.09
C TYR A 106 -2.12 2.11 -5.83
N VAL A 107 -3.31 1.53 -5.74
CA VAL A 107 -4.20 1.67 -4.59
C VAL A 107 -4.14 0.41 -3.76
N PHE A 108 -3.92 0.57 -2.46
CA PHE A 108 -3.88 -0.51 -1.48
C PHE A 108 -5.08 -0.38 -0.55
N TYR A 109 -5.92 -1.41 -0.53
CA TYR A 109 -7.15 -1.41 0.26
C TYR A 109 -6.86 -1.99 1.65
N ILE A 110 -6.94 -1.13 2.65
CA ILE A 110 -6.65 -1.45 4.05
C ILE A 110 -7.88 -1.24 4.93
N SER A 111 -7.95 -1.97 6.05
CA SER A 111 -9.02 -1.80 7.04
C SER A 111 -8.48 -1.72 8.46
N HIS A 112 -9.19 -1.00 9.33
CA HIS A 112 -8.94 -0.98 10.77
C HIS A 112 -10.22 -1.33 11.55
N PRO A 113 -10.16 -2.06 12.69
CA PRO A 113 -11.36 -2.42 13.47
C PRO A 113 -12.20 -1.24 13.97
N SER A 114 -11.60 -0.04 14.04
CA SER A 114 -12.21 1.18 14.58
C SER A 114 -12.29 2.34 13.57
N TRP A 115 -12.09 2.09 12.29
CA TRP A 115 -12.16 3.12 11.24
C TRP A 115 -12.73 2.53 9.95
N GLU A 116 -13.28 3.38 9.09
CA GLU A 116 -13.73 2.95 7.76
C GLU A 116 -12.55 2.45 6.90
N PRO A 117 -12.78 1.52 5.95
CA PRO A 117 -11.74 1.08 5.03
C PRO A 117 -11.19 2.25 4.20
N LEU A 118 -9.90 2.19 3.84
CA LEU A 118 -9.23 3.22 3.06
C LEU A 118 -8.53 2.60 1.83
N GLY A 119 -8.58 3.32 0.71
CA GLY A 119 -7.69 3.14 -0.43
C GLY A 119 -6.49 4.08 -0.30
N VAL A 120 -5.30 3.52 -0.06
CA VAL A 120 -4.10 4.33 0.21
C VAL A 120 -2.97 4.05 -0.77
N GLY A 121 -2.06 5.01 -0.89
CA GLY A 121 -0.83 4.86 -1.66
C GLY A 121 0.18 3.95 -0.98
N THR A 122 1.22 3.58 -1.73
CA THR A 122 2.29 2.67 -1.28
C THR A 122 2.89 3.05 0.08
N ILE A 123 3.30 4.31 0.25
CA ILE A 123 3.96 4.78 1.49
C ILE A 123 3.00 4.68 2.67
N CYS A 124 1.77 5.19 2.50
CA CYS A 124 0.75 5.14 3.54
C CYS A 124 0.36 3.71 3.90
N CYS A 125 0.29 2.78 2.93
CA CYS A 125 0.03 1.38 3.22
C CYS A 125 1.10 0.79 4.14
N ASP A 126 2.38 0.97 3.79
CA ASP A 126 3.50 0.45 4.57
C ASP A 126 3.52 1.05 5.99
N ASP A 127 3.35 2.37 6.11
CA ASP A 127 3.31 3.06 7.40
C ASP A 127 2.15 2.58 8.29
N LEU A 128 0.92 2.55 7.75
CA LEU A 128 -0.29 2.22 8.50
C LEU A 128 -0.39 0.74 8.89
N THR A 129 0.15 -0.15 8.05
CA THR A 129 0.23 -1.60 8.33
C THR A 129 1.50 -1.98 9.09
N SER A 130 2.47 -1.07 9.19
CA SER A 130 3.81 -1.34 9.73
C SER A 130 4.53 -2.48 9.00
N THR A 131 4.42 -2.51 7.67
CA THR A 131 5.06 -3.50 6.79
C THR A 131 5.82 -2.82 5.64
N THR A 132 6.52 -3.60 4.80
CA THR A 132 7.16 -3.13 3.55
C THR A 132 6.51 -3.72 2.29
N TYR A 133 5.36 -4.40 2.45
CA TYR A 133 4.74 -5.21 1.42
C TYR A 133 4.36 -4.38 0.19
N ALA A 134 3.78 -3.20 0.38
CA ALA A 134 3.32 -2.36 -0.73
C ALA A 134 4.51 -1.85 -1.55
N SER A 135 5.59 -1.43 -0.89
CA SER A 135 6.82 -0.99 -1.57
C SER A 135 7.50 -2.12 -2.34
N GLU A 136 7.58 -3.32 -1.77
CA GLU A 136 8.19 -4.48 -2.43
C GLU A 136 7.38 -4.93 -3.65
N LEU A 137 6.06 -5.01 -3.50
CA LEU A 137 5.15 -5.33 -4.60
C LEU A 137 5.29 -4.31 -5.73
N LYS A 138 5.23 -3.01 -5.42
CA LYS A 138 5.37 -1.94 -6.42
C LYS A 138 6.71 -2.04 -7.17
N LYS A 139 7.82 -2.23 -6.45
CA LYS A 139 9.15 -2.43 -7.07
C LYS A 139 9.15 -3.63 -8.02
N GLY A 140 8.50 -4.73 -7.63
CA GLY A 140 8.32 -5.92 -8.47
C GLY A 140 7.55 -5.63 -9.76
N LEU A 141 6.39 -4.98 -9.64
CA LEU A 141 5.50 -4.64 -10.76
C LEU A 141 6.16 -3.66 -11.75
N GLU A 142 6.84 -2.63 -11.24
CA GLU A 142 7.55 -1.65 -12.07
C GLU A 142 8.74 -2.28 -12.79
N SER A 143 9.51 -3.14 -12.09
CA SER A 143 10.61 -3.89 -12.69
C SER A 143 10.12 -4.83 -13.79
N TYR A 144 9.04 -5.58 -13.54
CA TYR A 144 8.40 -6.43 -14.54
C TYR A 144 7.95 -5.62 -15.75
N SER A 145 7.18 -4.55 -15.53
CA SER A 145 6.62 -3.71 -16.61
C SER A 145 7.71 -3.09 -17.47
N ARG A 146 8.77 -2.56 -16.85
CA ARG A 146 9.93 -2.02 -17.56
C ARG A 146 10.62 -3.08 -18.41
N ARG A 147 10.87 -4.27 -17.85
CA ARG A 147 11.53 -5.37 -18.58
C ARG A 147 10.68 -5.89 -19.73
N LEU A 148 9.38 -6.03 -19.52
CA LEU A 148 8.42 -6.42 -20.56
C LEU A 148 8.43 -5.40 -21.71
N LYS A 149 8.32 -4.11 -21.40
CA LYS A 149 8.39 -3.03 -22.39
C LYS A 149 9.69 -3.10 -23.21
N CYS A 150 10.83 -3.12 -22.53
CA CYS A 150 12.14 -3.23 -23.19
C CYS A 150 12.28 -4.50 -24.04
N PHE A 151 11.64 -5.60 -23.65
CA PHE A 151 11.65 -6.84 -24.41
C PHE A 151 10.78 -6.75 -25.67
N ILE A 152 9.56 -6.20 -25.56
CA ILE A 152 8.64 -6.04 -26.68
C ILE A 152 9.23 -5.11 -27.74
N GLU A 153 9.78 -3.99 -27.30
CA GLU A 153 10.34 -2.91 -28.14
C GLU A 153 11.81 -3.17 -28.53
N SER A 154 12.39 -4.32 -28.15
CA SER A 154 13.81 -4.56 -28.35
C SER A 154 14.21 -4.51 -29.82
N PRO A 155 15.27 -3.76 -30.20
CA PRO A 155 15.80 -3.75 -31.57
C PRO A 155 16.47 -5.09 -31.95
N LYS A 156 16.67 -5.99 -30.98
CA LYS A 156 17.21 -7.34 -31.23
C LYS A 156 16.20 -8.27 -31.89
N TRP A 157 14.93 -7.88 -31.96
CA TRP A 157 13.95 -8.58 -32.78
C TRP A 157 14.26 -8.35 -34.26
N ASN A 158 14.73 -9.40 -34.93
CA ASN A 158 14.88 -9.40 -36.37
C ASN A 158 13.51 -9.66 -37.01
N ASN A 159 13.21 -8.96 -38.10
CA ASN A 159 11.97 -9.17 -38.87
C ASN A 159 12.32 -9.67 -40.26
N CYS A 160 11.62 -10.71 -40.72
CA CYS A 160 11.70 -11.22 -42.07
C CYS A 160 10.34 -11.84 -42.43
N ASP A 161 9.77 -11.46 -43.58
CA ASP A 161 8.58 -12.08 -44.19
C ASP A 161 7.48 -12.51 -43.21
N ASN A 162 6.86 -11.53 -42.54
CA ASN A 162 5.77 -11.75 -41.58
C ASN A 162 6.16 -12.59 -40.35
N ALA A 163 7.46 -12.68 -40.05
CA ALA A 163 7.96 -13.33 -38.85
C ALA A 163 8.98 -12.47 -38.10
N TRP A 164 9.00 -12.63 -36.77
CA TRP A 164 9.86 -11.91 -35.83
C TRP A 164 10.67 -12.90 -35.03
N PHE A 165 11.98 -12.69 -34.93
CA PHE A 165 12.88 -13.64 -34.28
C PHE A 165 13.83 -12.95 -33.30
N ILE A 166 14.10 -13.60 -32.18
CA ILE A 166 15.11 -13.19 -31.21
C ILE A 166 15.82 -14.42 -30.67
N ILE A 167 17.12 -14.28 -30.43
CA ILE A 167 17.91 -15.28 -29.71
C ILE A 167 18.03 -14.82 -28.26
N GLN A 168 17.57 -15.64 -27.33
CA GLN A 168 17.65 -15.38 -25.89
C GLN A 168 18.18 -16.61 -25.16
N LYS A 169 19.28 -16.42 -24.41
CA LYS A 169 20.05 -17.51 -23.82
C LYS A 169 20.47 -18.53 -24.89
N LYS A 170 19.89 -19.74 -24.86
CA LYS A 170 20.11 -20.84 -25.81
C LYS A 170 18.92 -21.11 -26.75
N TYR A 171 17.89 -20.27 -26.69
CA TYR A 171 16.64 -20.47 -27.42
C TYR A 171 16.57 -19.52 -28.62
N PHE A 172 16.34 -20.10 -29.80
CA PHE A 172 15.87 -19.38 -30.97
C PHE A 172 14.36 -19.25 -30.88
N ILE A 173 13.85 -18.04 -30.73
CA ILE A 173 12.43 -17.78 -30.53
C ILE A 173 11.91 -16.98 -31.72
N GLY A 174 10.94 -17.53 -32.42
CA GLY A 174 10.23 -16.91 -33.52
C GLY A 174 8.76 -16.65 -33.19
N ILE A 175 8.19 -15.67 -33.88
CA ILE A 175 6.76 -15.38 -33.91
C ILE A 175 6.41 -15.23 -35.38
N GLU A 176 5.54 -16.09 -35.91
CA GLU A 176 5.14 -16.08 -37.31
C GLU A 176 3.66 -15.68 -37.42
N LEU A 177 3.34 -14.78 -38.34
CA LEU A 177 1.97 -14.43 -38.68
C LEU A 177 1.45 -15.36 -39.78
N SER A 178 0.43 -16.15 -39.47
CA SER A 178 -0.22 -17.08 -40.40
C SER A 178 -1.73 -16.97 -40.30
N LYS A 179 -2.41 -16.79 -41.45
CA LYS A 179 -3.88 -16.69 -41.54
C LYS A 179 -4.48 -15.62 -40.61
N GLY A 180 -3.76 -14.52 -40.37
CA GLY A 180 -4.20 -13.42 -39.50
C GLY A 180 -3.95 -13.62 -38.00
N GLU A 181 -3.31 -14.72 -37.60
CA GLU A 181 -2.95 -14.99 -36.20
C GLU A 181 -1.44 -15.17 -36.03
N TYR A 182 -0.92 -14.79 -34.85
CA TYR A 182 0.48 -14.97 -34.51
C TYR A 182 0.70 -16.29 -33.78
N GLN A 183 1.74 -17.04 -34.18
CA GLN A 183 2.12 -18.32 -33.59
C GLN A 183 3.58 -18.31 -33.16
N LEU A 184 3.87 -18.86 -31.98
CA LEU A 184 5.23 -18.97 -31.46
C LEU A 184 5.98 -20.16 -32.08
N ILE A 185 7.26 -19.96 -32.34
CA ILE A 185 8.20 -20.98 -32.80
C ILE A 185 9.37 -20.98 -31.82
N VAL A 186 9.75 -22.13 -31.28
CA VAL A 186 10.90 -22.24 -30.37
C VAL A 186 11.81 -23.35 -30.87
N ASN A 187 13.05 -23.03 -31.23
CA ASN A 187 14.03 -23.96 -31.81
C ASN A 187 13.40 -24.82 -32.94
N SER A 188 12.71 -24.16 -33.88
CA SER A 188 12.02 -24.79 -35.02
C SER A 188 10.75 -25.58 -34.70
N VAL A 189 10.32 -25.65 -33.43
CA VAL A 189 9.05 -26.29 -33.04
C VAL A 189 7.94 -25.24 -32.96
N LYS A 190 6.86 -25.44 -33.72
CA LYS A 190 5.69 -24.55 -33.70
C LYS A 190 4.80 -24.85 -32.49
N GLY A 191 4.49 -23.82 -31.70
CA GLY A 191 3.60 -23.90 -30.53
C GLY A 191 2.12 -23.97 -30.90
N LYS A 192 1.27 -24.47 -30.01
CA LYS A 192 -0.18 -24.62 -30.26
C LYS A 192 -0.98 -23.33 -30.09
N LEU A 193 -0.48 -22.39 -29.30
CA LEU A 193 -1.18 -21.14 -29.00
C LEU A 193 -1.21 -20.21 -30.22
N ARG A 194 -2.28 -19.41 -30.31
CA ARG A 194 -2.51 -18.38 -31.32
C ARG A 194 -2.81 -17.07 -30.60
N PHE A 195 -2.27 -15.96 -31.12
CA PHE A 195 -2.42 -14.63 -30.54
C PHE A 195 -2.98 -13.67 -31.59
N LYS A 196 -3.77 -12.69 -31.14
CA LYS A 196 -4.40 -11.71 -32.04
C LYS A 196 -3.46 -10.57 -32.40
N SER A 197 -2.44 -10.31 -31.57
CA SER A 197 -1.44 -9.28 -31.81
C SER A 197 -0.01 -9.79 -31.58
N LEU A 198 0.94 -9.15 -32.26
CA LEU A 198 2.36 -9.37 -32.05
C LEU A 198 2.78 -9.10 -30.59
N ASN A 199 2.19 -8.07 -29.96
CA ASN A 199 2.51 -7.70 -28.57
C ASN A 199 2.01 -8.73 -27.57
N GLU A 200 0.85 -9.34 -27.79
CA GLU A 200 0.38 -10.48 -26.99
C GLU A 200 1.35 -11.67 -27.11
N ALA A 201 1.78 -11.99 -28.33
CA ALA A 201 2.73 -13.08 -28.57
C ALA A 201 4.09 -12.80 -27.90
N LYS A 202 4.64 -11.59 -28.05
CA LYS A 202 5.88 -11.15 -27.39
C LYS A 202 5.75 -11.18 -25.86
N THR A 203 4.62 -10.75 -25.31
CA THR A 203 4.32 -10.84 -23.86
C THR A 203 4.33 -12.28 -23.39
N LYS A 204 3.71 -13.21 -24.14
CA LYS A 204 3.74 -14.63 -23.77
C LYS A 204 5.16 -15.20 -23.77
N VAL A 205 5.98 -14.85 -24.76
CA VAL A 205 7.39 -15.24 -24.80
C VAL A 205 8.15 -14.72 -23.57
N PHE A 206 7.98 -13.45 -23.23
CA PHE A 206 8.62 -12.85 -22.06
C PHE A 206 8.26 -13.60 -20.76
N ASN A 207 6.98 -13.96 -20.60
CA ASN A 207 6.51 -14.68 -19.42
C ASN A 207 7.13 -16.08 -19.34
N LEU A 208 7.14 -16.83 -20.44
CA LEU A 208 7.74 -18.17 -20.50
C LEU A 208 9.26 -18.16 -20.23
N LEU A 209 9.93 -17.07 -20.59
CA LEU A 209 11.37 -16.87 -20.31
C LEU A 209 11.61 -16.50 -18.83
N SER A 210 10.68 -15.78 -18.23
CA SER A 210 10.79 -15.24 -16.87
C SER A 210 10.47 -16.28 -15.80
N ASP A 211 9.51 -17.16 -16.05
CA ASP A 211 9.09 -18.22 -15.11
C ASP A 211 9.87 -19.55 -15.30
N GLY A 212 10.73 -19.64 -16.32
CA GLY A 212 11.48 -20.85 -16.65
C GLY A 212 10.66 -21.96 -17.33
N SER A 213 9.37 -21.74 -17.59
CA SER A 213 8.46 -22.72 -18.20
C SER A 213 8.88 -23.12 -19.62
N LEU A 214 9.63 -22.27 -20.33
CA LEU A 214 10.21 -22.59 -21.63
C LEU A 214 11.11 -23.84 -21.59
N GLU A 215 11.88 -24.02 -20.51
CA GLU A 215 12.73 -25.21 -20.36
C GLU A 215 11.89 -26.49 -20.14
N ASN A 216 10.80 -26.37 -19.40
CA ASN A 216 9.91 -27.48 -19.06
C ASN A 216 9.07 -27.94 -20.27
N CYS A 217 8.61 -27.00 -21.10
CA CYS A 217 7.95 -27.32 -22.37
C CYS A 217 8.90 -28.05 -23.32
N PHE A 218 10.17 -27.65 -23.39
CA PHE A 218 11.16 -28.27 -24.27
C PHE A 218 11.59 -29.67 -23.82
N LYS A 219 11.78 -29.89 -22.50
CA LYS A 219 12.09 -31.22 -21.94
C LYS A 219 10.98 -32.26 -22.19
N LYS A 220 9.72 -31.83 -22.30
CA LYS A 220 8.59 -32.72 -22.64
C LYS A 220 8.56 -33.08 -24.13
N ILE A 221 9.00 -32.19 -25.00
CA ILE A 221 9.08 -32.42 -26.46
C ILE A 221 10.22 -33.39 -26.78
N ASN A 222 11.37 -33.29 -26.11
CA ASN A 222 12.52 -34.19 -26.32
C ASN A 222 12.41 -35.54 -25.57
N ARG A 223 11.28 -35.84 -24.93
CA ARG A 223 10.99 -37.12 -24.26
C ARG A 223 9.89 -37.93 -24.96
N ALA A 224 9.34 -37.41 -26.06
CA ALA A 224 8.41 -38.10 -26.96
C ALA A 224 9.15 -38.49 -28.23
#